data_AF-A0A835Y5A1-F1
#
_entry.id   AF-A0A835Y5A1-F1
#
_cell.length_a   1.000
_cell.length_b   1.000
_cell.length_c   1.000
_cell.angle_alpha   90.00
_cell.angle_beta   90.00
_cell.angle_gamma   90.00
#
_symmetry.space_group_name_H-M   'P 1'
#
loop_
_entity.id
_entity.type
_entity.pdbx_description
1 polymer ?
#
loop_
_entity_poly.entity_id
_entity_poly.type
_entity_poly.pdbx_seq_one_letter_code
_entity_poly.pdbx_strand_id
1 'polypeptide(L)'
;MLTHRSHARPTAQAGRPAAPRCARVAPLRSVAAQYSPSQRAPGSGTPGQWSTGAVVASGAIALRLRAVSGLAGTCRPSSRSVAAAAGPSSGSAAPTSSRLQAVLDGIDKLNSADPRSVEVDGQQVPYELAYSRWLSDWVARLCGQAGREPSEELRIVARGQHVERWRVPRSSYPEGRTAYLQWREDLKKRHAATTTGLMAEAGYPPESLKRVEQLILKRALKEPEGQIVEDALCLVFLERQFAEFLPKLAEGAAAGGSAEQAQAQAEAEAKMVDILAKTWKKMGDLGRGAALALPMGEKQAELVGRALKAND
;
A
#
# COMPACT_ATOMS: atom_id res chain seq x y z
N MET A 1 -32.82 40.31 -58.16
CA MET A 1 -34.30 40.26 -58.06
C MET A 1 -34.74 38.81 -58.19
N LEU A 2 -35.72 38.44 -57.37
CA LEU A 2 -36.12 37.07 -57.01
C LEU A 2 -36.66 36.24 -58.19
N THR A 3 -36.48 34.91 -58.18
CA THR A 3 -37.55 33.91 -57.82
C THR A 3 -37.25 32.48 -58.32
N HIS A 4 -37.55 31.52 -57.44
CA HIS A 4 -38.12 30.17 -57.62
C HIS A 4 -37.57 29.17 -58.67
N ARG A 5 -37.23 27.95 -58.19
CA ARG A 5 -38.06 26.74 -58.46
C ARG A 5 -37.72 25.53 -57.57
N SER A 6 -38.80 24.93 -57.05
CA SER A 6 -38.95 23.61 -56.40
C SER A 6 -38.34 22.45 -57.20
N HIS A 7 -38.06 21.30 -56.55
CA HIS A 7 -38.81 20.03 -56.73
C HIS A 7 -38.32 18.89 -55.79
N ALA A 8 -39.31 18.28 -55.12
CA ALA A 8 -39.54 16.89 -54.69
C ALA A 8 -38.41 15.94 -54.18
N ARG A 9 -38.72 15.30 -53.04
CA ARG A 9 -38.14 14.04 -52.52
C ARG A 9 -38.52 12.82 -53.38
N PRO A 10 -37.77 11.72 -53.26
CA PRO A 10 -38.38 10.53 -52.67
C PRO A 10 -37.52 9.78 -51.63
N THR A 11 -38.24 9.10 -50.75
CA THR A 11 -37.81 8.16 -49.70
C THR A 11 -37.21 6.87 -50.25
N ALA A 12 -36.16 6.34 -49.62
CA ALA A 12 -35.77 4.93 -49.75
C ALA A 12 -35.45 4.33 -48.36
N GLN A 13 -35.94 3.11 -48.18
CA GLN A 13 -36.13 2.38 -46.94
C GLN A 13 -34.92 1.49 -46.61
N ALA A 14 -34.94 0.99 -45.37
CA ALA A 14 -33.89 0.32 -44.62
C ALA A 14 -33.22 -0.92 -45.25
N GLY A 15 -31.93 -1.10 -44.91
CA GLY A 15 -31.21 -2.38 -44.96
C GLY A 15 -30.25 -2.49 -43.78
N ARG A 16 -30.52 -3.42 -42.85
CA ARG A 16 -29.63 -3.81 -41.74
C ARG A 16 -28.46 -4.67 -42.27
N PRO A 17 -27.21 -4.44 -41.86
CA PRO A 17 -26.17 -5.46 -41.96
C PRO A 17 -26.00 -6.25 -40.64
N ALA A 18 -25.70 -7.53 -40.82
CA ALA A 18 -25.69 -8.61 -39.84
C ALA A 18 -24.51 -8.57 -38.83
N ALA A 19 -24.72 -9.22 -37.68
CA ALA A 19 -23.73 -9.43 -36.63
C ALA A 19 -22.61 -10.42 -37.05
N PRO A 20 -21.36 -10.22 -36.60
CA PRO A 20 -20.26 -11.14 -36.88
C PRO A 20 -20.33 -12.41 -36.01
N ARG A 21 -20.11 -13.55 -36.67
CA ARG A 21 -20.08 -14.90 -36.11
C ARG A 21 -18.86 -15.11 -35.20
N CYS A 22 -19.09 -15.73 -34.05
CA CYS A 22 -18.07 -16.27 -33.15
C CYS A 22 -17.25 -17.37 -33.85
N ALA A 23 -15.92 -17.20 -33.92
CA ALA A 23 -14.99 -18.25 -34.31
C ALA A 23 -14.63 -19.10 -33.08
N ARG A 24 -14.91 -20.41 -33.16
CA ARG A 24 -14.43 -21.43 -32.22
C ARG A 24 -12.94 -21.71 -32.48
N VAL A 25 -12.11 -21.60 -31.45
CA VAL A 25 -10.72 -22.06 -31.49
C VAL A 25 -10.67 -23.52 -31.02
N ALA A 26 -10.11 -24.39 -31.86
CA ALA A 26 -9.85 -25.80 -31.57
C ALA A 26 -8.52 -25.98 -30.80
N PRO A 27 -8.34 -27.08 -30.04
CA PRO A 27 -7.20 -27.25 -29.14
C PRO A 27 -5.93 -27.67 -29.88
N LEU A 28 -4.80 -27.06 -29.51
CA LEU A 28 -3.49 -27.49 -29.99
C LEU A 28 -3.04 -28.76 -29.25
N ARG A 29 -2.77 -29.79 -30.05
CA ARG A 29 -2.21 -31.07 -29.63
C ARG A 29 -0.73 -30.94 -29.25
N SER A 30 -0.39 -31.74 -28.25
CA SER A 30 0.94 -32.11 -27.79
C SER A 30 1.90 -32.48 -28.93
N VAL A 31 3.11 -31.93 -28.88
CA VAL A 31 4.30 -32.52 -29.51
C VAL A 31 5.32 -32.73 -28.42
N ALA A 32 5.52 -34.01 -28.09
CA ALA A 32 6.61 -34.49 -27.27
C ALA A 32 7.92 -34.40 -28.08
N ALA A 33 8.95 -33.79 -27.49
CA ALA A 33 10.33 -33.99 -27.92
C ALA A 33 11.05 -34.72 -26.79
N GLN A 34 11.46 -35.94 -27.11
CA GLN A 34 12.22 -36.86 -26.27
C GLN A 34 13.66 -36.37 -26.16
N TYR A 35 14.19 -36.26 -24.95
CA TYR A 35 15.64 -36.39 -24.72
C TYR A 35 15.91 -36.83 -23.27
N SER A 36 16.66 -37.92 -23.12
CA SER A 36 17.28 -38.42 -21.89
C SER A 36 18.26 -39.54 -22.27
N PRO A 37 19.24 -39.92 -21.42
CA PRO A 37 19.94 -39.14 -20.39
C PRO A 37 21.47 -39.39 -20.39
N SER A 38 22.25 -38.62 -19.63
CA SER A 38 23.51 -39.10 -19.05
C SER A 38 23.74 -38.46 -17.68
N GLN A 39 24.18 -39.30 -16.75
CA GLN A 39 24.04 -39.16 -15.31
C GLN A 39 25.22 -38.42 -14.65
N ARG A 40 24.92 -37.66 -13.58
CA ARG A 40 25.50 -37.87 -12.25
C ARG A 40 24.76 -37.06 -11.18
N ALA A 41 24.18 -37.76 -10.20
CA ALA A 41 23.83 -37.26 -8.87
C ALA A 41 25.07 -37.44 -7.95
N PRO A 42 25.19 -36.80 -6.75
CA PRO A 42 24.17 -36.83 -5.69
C PRO A 42 23.94 -35.50 -4.95
N GLY A 43 22.86 -35.44 -4.16
CA GLY A 43 22.66 -34.41 -3.13
C GLY A 43 21.21 -34.01 -2.95
N SER A 44 20.40 -34.89 -2.36
CA SER A 44 19.04 -34.60 -1.91
C SER A 44 19.05 -33.55 -0.80
N GLY A 45 18.74 -32.29 -1.16
CA GLY A 45 18.37 -31.24 -0.23
C GLY A 45 16.88 -30.91 -0.40
N THR A 46 16.08 -31.25 0.59
CA THR A 46 14.67 -30.90 0.72
C THR A 46 14.46 -29.39 0.58
N PRO A 47 13.43 -28.88 -0.12
CA PRO A 47 13.10 -27.47 -0.07
C PRO A 47 12.64 -27.13 1.36
N GLY A 48 13.42 -26.32 2.05
CA GLY A 48 13.18 -25.90 3.43
C GLY A 48 11.80 -25.29 3.59
N GLN A 49 10.90 -26.09 4.17
CA GLN A 49 9.74 -25.60 4.89
C GLN A 49 10.21 -24.73 6.06
N TRP A 50 9.43 -23.69 6.29
CA TRP A 50 9.45 -22.80 7.44
C TRP A 50 9.72 -23.55 8.75
N SER A 51 10.64 -23.01 9.56
CA SER A 51 10.69 -23.27 10.99
C SER A 51 11.06 -21.99 11.73
N THR A 52 10.16 -21.67 12.64
CA THR A 52 10.22 -20.67 13.70
C THR A 52 11.46 -20.83 14.58
N GLY A 53 12.01 -19.70 15.03
CA GLY A 53 12.80 -19.67 16.27
C GLY A 53 14.09 -18.87 16.20
N ALA A 54 13.99 -17.56 16.41
CA ALA A 54 15.00 -16.81 17.16
C ALA A 54 14.31 -15.63 17.84
N VAL A 55 14.00 -15.82 19.12
CA VAL A 55 13.60 -14.77 20.04
C VAL A 55 14.79 -13.83 20.18
N VAL A 56 14.72 -12.65 19.56
CA VAL A 56 15.58 -11.53 19.92
C VAL A 56 14.72 -10.56 20.70
N ALA A 57 14.95 -10.52 22.01
CA ALA A 57 14.30 -9.60 22.92
C ALA A 57 14.63 -8.16 22.50
N SER A 58 13.68 -7.46 21.90
CA SER A 58 13.78 -6.00 21.74
C SER A 58 13.41 -5.36 23.06
N GLY A 59 14.42 -4.76 23.71
CA GLY A 59 14.27 -4.01 24.94
C GLY A 59 13.27 -2.87 24.79
N ALA A 60 12.31 -2.83 25.72
CA ALA A 60 11.37 -1.74 25.86
C ALA A 60 12.11 -0.44 26.23
N ILE A 61 12.08 0.55 25.35
CA ILE A 61 12.41 1.94 25.71
C ILE A 61 11.17 2.53 26.37
N ALA A 62 11.17 2.53 27.71
CA ALA A 62 10.15 3.20 28.50
C ALA A 62 10.28 4.72 28.35
N LEU A 63 9.27 5.37 27.76
CA LEU A 63 9.11 6.82 27.83
C LEU A 63 8.86 7.24 29.29
N ARG A 64 9.87 7.81 29.94
CA ARG A 64 9.70 8.49 31.23
C ARG A 64 9.16 9.90 30.98
N LEU A 65 7.87 10.12 31.24
CA LEU A 65 7.32 11.46 31.46
C LEU A 65 7.91 12.02 32.76
N ARG A 66 8.67 13.12 32.66
CA ARG A 66 9.06 13.91 33.83
C ARG A 66 7.83 14.68 34.32
N ALA A 67 7.35 14.31 35.50
CA ALA A 67 6.46 15.13 36.30
C ALA A 67 7.25 16.35 36.81
N VAL A 68 6.71 17.55 36.59
CA VAL A 68 7.17 18.78 37.23
C VAL A 68 6.19 19.05 38.38
N SER A 69 6.68 19.00 39.61
CA SER A 69 5.92 19.34 40.81
C SER A 69 6.48 20.60 41.46
N GLY A 70 5.58 21.44 41.97
CA GLY A 70 5.84 22.64 42.78
C GLY A 70 5.09 23.83 42.19
N LEU A 71 4.20 24.54 42.89
CA LEU A 71 4.11 24.81 44.33
C LEU A 71 2.65 24.96 44.76
N ALA A 72 2.39 24.53 46.00
CA ALA A 72 1.13 24.74 46.71
C ALA A 72 1.00 26.19 47.18
N GLY A 73 -0.15 26.81 46.91
CA GLY A 73 -0.59 28.06 47.51
C GLY A 73 -2.03 27.86 47.99
N THR A 74 -2.21 27.78 49.31
CA THR A 74 -3.51 27.61 49.97
C THR A 74 -4.25 28.94 50.04
N CYS A 75 -5.47 29.02 49.51
CA CYS A 75 -6.47 30.02 49.92
C CYS A 75 -7.87 29.38 49.94
N ARG A 76 -8.56 29.63 51.06
CA ARG A 76 -9.85 29.08 51.53
C ARG A 76 -11.05 29.61 50.71
N PRO A 77 -12.22 28.91 50.67
CA PRO A 77 -13.28 29.24 49.74
C PRO A 77 -14.23 30.33 50.27
N SER A 78 -14.77 31.13 49.35
CA SER A 78 -15.95 31.96 49.57
C SER A 78 -17.02 31.56 48.56
N SER A 79 -18.16 31.14 49.08
CA SER A 79 -19.35 30.74 48.35
C SER A 79 -20.06 31.94 47.72
N ARG A 80 -20.35 31.89 46.42
CA ARG A 80 -21.57 32.48 45.85
C ARG A 80 -21.97 31.73 44.58
N SER A 81 -23.17 31.17 44.66
CA SER A 81 -23.93 30.54 43.58
C SER A 81 -24.37 31.59 42.56
N VAL A 82 -24.14 31.30 41.28
CA VAL A 82 -25.00 31.78 40.18
C VAL A 82 -25.06 30.67 39.13
N ALA A 83 -26.26 30.16 38.87
CA ALA A 83 -26.55 29.20 37.82
C ALA A 83 -26.65 29.90 36.45
N ALA A 84 -26.06 29.32 35.41
CA ALA A 84 -26.50 29.46 34.03
C ALA A 84 -26.01 28.28 33.19
N ALA A 85 -26.95 27.61 32.53
CA ALA A 85 -26.74 26.47 31.67
C ALA A 85 -26.15 26.87 30.31
N ALA A 86 -25.19 26.08 29.79
CA ALA A 86 -24.94 25.95 28.36
C ALA A 86 -24.04 24.73 28.06
N GLY A 87 -24.65 23.70 27.47
CA GLY A 87 -24.09 22.75 26.49
C GLY A 87 -22.89 21.86 26.87
N PRO A 88 -23.02 20.52 26.83
CA PRO A 88 -21.84 19.69 26.75
C PRO A 88 -21.20 19.86 25.37
N SER A 89 -19.99 20.43 25.34
CA SER A 89 -19.06 20.36 24.21
C SER A 89 -18.52 18.95 24.08
N SER A 90 -19.33 18.04 23.50
CA SER A 90 -18.82 16.77 23.03
C SER A 90 -18.12 16.99 21.69
N GLY A 91 -16.79 17.00 21.69
CA GLY A 91 -16.01 16.72 20.47
C GLY A 91 -16.32 15.29 20.04
N SER A 92 -17.37 15.12 19.23
CA SER A 92 -17.75 13.83 18.66
C SER A 92 -17.10 13.70 17.28
N ALA A 93 -16.23 12.71 17.11
CA ALA A 93 -15.81 12.26 15.80
C ALA A 93 -17.07 11.94 14.99
N ALA A 94 -17.23 12.55 13.81
CA ALA A 94 -18.40 12.36 12.97
C ALA A 94 -18.66 10.84 12.76
N PRO A 95 -19.92 10.37 12.80
CA PRO A 95 -20.21 8.96 12.61
C PRO A 95 -19.79 8.55 11.20
N THR A 96 -18.88 7.57 11.11
CA THR A 96 -18.55 6.85 9.87
C THR A 96 -19.86 6.37 9.24
N SER A 97 -20.08 6.64 7.95
CA SER A 97 -21.30 6.16 7.29
C SER A 97 -21.37 4.63 7.34
N SER A 98 -22.57 4.07 7.48
CA SER A 98 -22.77 2.61 7.55
C SER A 98 -22.20 1.89 6.33
N ARG A 99 -22.26 2.51 5.15
CA ARG A 99 -21.67 1.99 3.91
C ARG A 99 -20.13 1.99 3.93
N LEU A 100 -19.49 3.04 4.45
CA LEU A 100 -18.03 3.11 4.53
C LEU A 100 -17.52 2.01 5.46
N GLN A 101 -18.14 1.87 6.64
CA GLN A 101 -17.77 0.84 7.58
C GLN A 101 -17.91 -0.57 6.98
N ALA A 102 -18.99 -0.84 6.24
CA ALA A 102 -19.19 -2.12 5.57
C ALA A 102 -18.07 -2.46 4.57
N VAL A 103 -17.59 -1.48 3.79
CA VAL A 103 -16.47 -1.68 2.85
C VAL A 103 -15.18 -1.96 3.61
N LEU A 104 -14.87 -1.18 4.65
CA LEU A 104 -13.66 -1.34 5.44
C LEU A 104 -13.63 -2.72 6.14
N ASP A 105 -14.76 -3.14 6.72
CA ASP A 105 -14.91 -4.46 7.36
C ASP A 105 -14.77 -5.59 6.34
N GLY A 106 -15.31 -5.41 5.13
CA GLY A 106 -15.14 -6.36 4.03
C GLY A 106 -13.66 -6.55 3.66
N ILE A 107 -12.90 -5.45 3.56
CA ILE A 107 -11.46 -5.51 3.28
C ILE A 107 -10.70 -6.14 4.45
N ASP A 108 -10.97 -5.72 5.69
CA ASP A 108 -10.35 -6.28 6.89
C ASP A 108 -10.59 -7.79 6.99
N LYS A 109 -11.81 -8.25 6.68
CA LYS A 109 -12.15 -9.68 6.64
C LYS A 109 -11.32 -10.45 5.62
N LEU A 110 -11.15 -9.92 4.40
CA LEU A 110 -10.33 -10.55 3.36
C LEU A 110 -8.85 -10.60 3.76
N ASN A 111 -8.33 -9.52 4.32
CA ASN A 111 -6.94 -9.42 4.76
C ASN A 111 -6.64 -10.24 6.01
N SER A 112 -7.64 -10.50 6.86
CA SER A 112 -7.52 -11.39 8.03
C SER A 112 -7.22 -12.84 7.67
N ALA A 113 -7.41 -13.23 6.42
CA ALA A 113 -7.07 -14.56 5.91
C ALA A 113 -5.60 -14.69 5.47
N ASP A 114 -4.77 -13.64 5.58
CA ASP A 114 -3.33 -13.76 5.34
C ASP A 114 -2.70 -14.73 6.35
N PRO A 115 -2.05 -15.82 5.91
CA PRO A 115 -1.45 -16.79 6.81
C PRO A 115 -0.17 -16.27 7.49
N ARG A 116 0.40 -15.16 7.01
CA ARG A 116 1.56 -14.51 7.62
C ARG A 116 1.09 -13.54 8.70
N SER A 117 1.84 -13.43 9.78
CA SER A 117 1.56 -12.45 10.84
C SER A 117 2.76 -11.53 11.11
N VAL A 118 2.46 -10.42 11.76
CA VAL A 118 3.42 -9.47 12.33
C VAL A 118 2.96 -9.07 13.72
N GLU A 119 3.90 -8.79 14.61
CA GLU A 119 3.59 -8.29 15.94
C GLU A 119 3.23 -6.79 15.88
N VAL A 120 2.07 -6.44 16.42
CA VAL A 120 1.61 -5.05 16.60
C VAL A 120 1.15 -4.93 18.05
N ASP A 121 1.79 -4.05 18.82
CA ASP A 121 1.48 -3.82 20.24
C ASP A 121 1.42 -5.10 21.08
N GLY A 122 2.35 -6.03 20.82
CA GLY A 122 2.44 -7.33 21.52
C GLY A 122 1.42 -8.38 21.04
N GLN A 123 0.65 -8.11 19.98
CA GLN A 123 -0.31 -9.05 19.41
C GLN A 123 0.11 -9.50 18.01
N GLN A 124 -0.07 -10.78 17.72
CA GLN A 124 0.13 -11.32 16.37
C GLN A 124 -1.09 -10.98 15.49
N VAL A 125 -0.86 -10.17 14.45
CA VAL A 125 -1.90 -9.71 13.52
C VAL A 125 -1.56 -10.19 12.11
N PRO A 126 -2.52 -10.68 11.31
CA PRO A 126 -2.29 -11.01 9.90
C PRO A 126 -1.62 -9.85 9.14
N TYR A 127 -0.60 -10.15 8.33
CA TYR A 127 0.30 -9.12 7.78
C TYR A 127 -0.42 -8.11 6.90
N GLU A 128 -1.21 -8.54 5.91
CA GLU A 128 -1.96 -7.58 5.07
C GLU A 128 -3.03 -6.81 5.88
N LEU A 129 -3.56 -7.36 6.98
CA LEU A 129 -4.47 -6.63 7.87
C LEU A 129 -3.73 -5.49 8.59
N ALA A 130 -2.59 -5.80 9.21
CA ALA A 130 -1.73 -4.82 9.87
C ALA A 130 -1.27 -3.74 8.87
N TYR A 131 -0.82 -4.14 7.68
CA TYR A 131 -0.39 -3.23 6.63
C TYR A 131 -1.49 -2.23 6.25
N SER A 132 -2.70 -2.72 6.01
CA SER A 132 -3.83 -1.88 5.61
C SER A 132 -4.23 -0.85 6.68
N ARG A 133 -4.03 -1.19 7.96
CA ARG A 133 -4.23 -0.30 9.11
C ARG A 133 -3.13 0.76 9.18
N TRP A 134 -1.86 0.38 9.08
CA TRP A 134 -0.74 1.35 9.04
C TRP A 134 -0.89 2.35 7.90
N LEU A 135 -1.31 1.89 6.71
CA LEU A 135 -1.53 2.78 5.58
C LEU A 135 -2.70 3.74 5.83
N SER A 136 -3.79 3.26 6.46
CA SER A 136 -4.92 4.10 6.87
C SER A 136 -4.49 5.18 7.87
N ASP A 137 -3.65 4.81 8.84
CA ASP A 137 -3.16 5.73 9.88
C ASP A 137 -2.27 6.83 9.27
N TRP A 138 -1.38 6.47 8.34
CA TRP A 138 -0.56 7.46 7.64
C TRP A 138 -1.40 8.41 6.78
N VAL A 139 -2.39 7.89 6.06
CA VAL A 139 -3.32 8.74 5.29
C VAL A 139 -4.06 9.72 6.21
N ALA A 140 -4.58 9.26 7.36
CA ALA A 140 -5.25 10.12 8.33
C ALA A 140 -4.31 11.21 8.87
N ARG A 141 -3.08 10.87 9.23
CA ARG A 141 -2.07 11.83 9.73
C ARG A 141 -1.71 12.88 8.68
N LEU A 142 -1.44 12.48 7.44
CA LEU A 142 -1.08 13.40 6.36
C LEU A 142 -2.25 14.33 5.99
N CYS A 143 -3.48 13.81 5.98
CA CYS A 143 -4.67 14.64 5.79
C CYS A 143 -4.83 15.67 6.92
N GLY A 144 -4.64 15.26 8.19
CA GLY A 144 -4.66 16.17 9.33
C GLY A 144 -3.60 17.27 9.25
N GLN A 145 -2.37 16.92 8.84
CA GLN A 145 -1.29 17.90 8.60
C GLN A 145 -1.63 18.88 7.47
N ALA A 146 -2.36 18.41 6.44
CA ALA A 146 -2.88 19.25 5.38
C ALA A 146 -4.13 20.05 5.78
N GLY A 147 -4.59 19.97 7.04
CA GLY A 147 -5.76 20.69 7.53
C GLY A 147 -7.09 20.22 6.91
N ARG A 148 -7.17 18.95 6.51
CA ARG A 148 -8.36 18.40 5.83
C ARG A 148 -8.71 17.00 6.33
N GLU A 149 -9.98 16.64 6.21
CA GLU A 149 -10.44 15.27 6.42
C GLU A 149 -10.25 14.42 5.14
N PRO A 150 -9.86 13.14 5.26
CA PRO A 150 -9.82 12.23 4.12
C PRO A 150 -11.25 11.88 3.66
N SER A 151 -11.48 11.91 2.34
CA SER A 151 -12.71 11.44 1.72
C SER A 151 -12.98 9.95 2.01
N GLU A 152 -14.23 9.49 1.85
CA GLU A 152 -14.54 8.06 1.98
C GLU A 152 -13.73 7.23 0.99
N GLU A 153 -13.60 7.70 -0.25
CA GLU A 153 -12.80 7.06 -1.30
C GLU A 153 -11.33 6.93 -0.90
N LEU A 154 -10.73 7.98 -0.34
CA LEU A 154 -9.34 7.94 0.11
C LEU A 154 -9.15 6.96 1.29
N ARG A 155 -10.09 6.91 2.24
CA ARG A 155 -10.08 5.93 3.35
C ARG A 155 -10.16 4.50 2.80
N ILE A 156 -11.03 4.27 1.82
CA ILE A 156 -11.18 2.96 1.15
C ILE A 156 -9.92 2.57 0.38
N VAL A 157 -9.30 3.51 -0.36
CA VAL A 157 -8.03 3.27 -1.06
C VAL A 157 -6.94 2.87 -0.08
N ALA A 158 -6.77 3.60 1.02
CA ALA A 158 -5.76 3.29 2.03
C ALA A 158 -5.96 1.88 2.59
N ARG A 159 -7.21 1.48 2.83
CA ARG A 159 -7.53 0.15 3.34
C ARG A 159 -7.36 -0.94 2.27
N GLY A 160 -7.73 -0.67 1.03
CA GLY A 160 -7.77 -1.63 -0.09
C GLY A 160 -6.51 -1.75 -0.93
N GLN A 161 -5.50 -0.87 -0.75
CA GLN A 161 -4.34 -0.74 -1.64
C GLN A 161 -3.58 -2.06 -1.90
N HIS A 162 -3.56 -2.97 -0.92
CA HIS A 162 -2.93 -4.30 -1.01
C HIS A 162 -3.89 -5.44 -0.60
N VAL A 163 -5.20 -5.25 -0.78
CA VAL A 163 -6.21 -6.26 -0.41
C VAL A 163 -5.91 -7.63 -1.02
N GLU A 164 -5.81 -8.67 -0.19
CA GLU A 164 -5.47 -10.05 -0.57
C GLU A 164 -4.15 -10.23 -1.35
N ARG A 165 -3.19 -9.32 -1.22
CA ARG A 165 -1.89 -9.42 -1.92
C ARG A 165 -1.16 -10.73 -1.68
N TRP A 166 -1.28 -11.29 -0.48
CA TRP A 166 -0.70 -12.57 -0.10
C TRP A 166 -1.11 -13.75 -0.99
N ARG A 167 -2.26 -13.67 -1.68
CA ARG A 167 -2.74 -14.74 -2.59
C ARG A 167 -1.92 -14.86 -3.88
N VAL A 168 -1.21 -13.82 -4.27
CA VAL A 168 -0.40 -13.79 -5.51
C VAL A 168 1.05 -13.46 -5.14
N PRO A 169 1.79 -14.42 -4.56
CA PRO A 169 3.16 -14.19 -4.11
C PRO A 169 4.09 -13.89 -5.30
N ARG A 170 5.17 -13.13 -5.08
CA ARG A 170 6.14 -12.79 -6.13
C ARG A 170 6.71 -14.02 -6.83
N SER A 171 6.90 -15.12 -6.10
CA SER A 171 7.42 -16.39 -6.63
C SER A 171 6.50 -17.09 -7.63
N SER A 172 5.24 -16.66 -7.76
CA SER A 172 4.31 -17.19 -8.78
C SER A 172 4.59 -16.69 -10.21
N TYR A 173 5.52 -15.75 -10.38
CA TYR A 173 5.96 -15.21 -11.67
C TYR A 173 7.45 -15.51 -11.89
N PRO A 174 7.93 -15.68 -13.14
CA PRO A 174 9.35 -15.86 -13.43
C PRO A 174 10.24 -14.77 -12.85
N GLU A 175 11.54 -15.04 -12.74
CA GLU A 175 12.52 -14.03 -12.35
C GLU A 175 12.70 -12.93 -13.41
N GLY A 176 13.43 -11.88 -13.04
CA GLY A 176 13.73 -10.77 -13.95
C GLY A 176 12.72 -9.62 -13.92
N ARG A 177 13.16 -8.49 -14.49
CA ARG A 177 12.47 -7.20 -14.42
C ARG A 177 11.10 -7.22 -15.09
N THR A 178 10.98 -7.82 -16.27
CA THR A 178 9.72 -7.83 -17.04
C THR A 178 8.62 -8.58 -16.30
N ALA A 179 8.90 -9.79 -15.82
CA ALA A 179 7.94 -10.59 -15.04
C ALA A 179 7.57 -9.90 -13.71
N TYR A 180 8.52 -9.23 -13.05
CA TYR A 180 8.24 -8.42 -11.85
C TYR A 180 7.28 -7.26 -12.14
N LEU A 181 7.46 -6.54 -13.24
CA LEU A 181 6.57 -5.45 -13.63
C LEU A 181 5.17 -5.98 -13.95
N GLN A 182 5.07 -7.11 -14.65
CA GLN A 182 3.79 -7.76 -14.93
C GLN A 182 3.06 -8.18 -13.65
N TRP A 183 3.74 -8.86 -12.72
CA TRP A 183 3.20 -9.22 -11.42
C TRP A 183 2.63 -8.00 -10.68
N ARG A 184 3.37 -6.88 -10.70
CA ARG A 184 2.90 -5.64 -10.10
C ARG A 184 1.67 -5.09 -10.78
N GLU A 185 1.60 -5.08 -12.11
CA GLU A 185 0.40 -4.63 -12.84
C GLU A 185 -0.83 -5.49 -12.52
N ASP A 186 -0.66 -6.81 -12.48
CA ASP A 186 -1.75 -7.74 -12.20
C ASP A 186 -2.26 -7.59 -10.76
N LEU A 187 -1.36 -7.40 -9.79
CA LEU A 187 -1.72 -7.12 -8.40
C LEU A 187 -2.61 -5.88 -8.26
N LYS A 188 -2.20 -4.72 -8.80
CA LYS A 188 -3.02 -3.49 -8.66
C LYS A 188 -4.38 -3.63 -9.35
N LYS A 189 -4.47 -4.33 -10.49
CA LYS A 189 -5.77 -4.63 -11.13
C LYS A 189 -6.66 -5.48 -10.22
N ARG A 190 -6.11 -6.52 -9.60
CA ARG A 190 -6.85 -7.34 -8.63
C ARG A 190 -7.31 -6.52 -7.43
N HIS A 191 -6.42 -5.73 -6.83
CA HIS A 191 -6.77 -4.90 -5.67
C HIS A 191 -7.88 -3.90 -5.99
N ALA A 192 -7.79 -3.26 -7.16
CA ALA A 192 -8.82 -2.33 -7.63
C ALA A 192 -10.16 -3.06 -7.80
N ALA A 193 -10.19 -4.18 -8.53
CA ALA A 193 -11.40 -4.95 -8.77
C ALA A 193 -12.06 -5.47 -7.48
N THR A 194 -11.26 -6.01 -6.54
CA THR A 194 -11.76 -6.48 -5.24
C THR A 194 -12.35 -5.33 -4.44
N THR A 195 -11.63 -4.21 -4.35
CA THR A 195 -12.06 -3.05 -3.56
C THR A 195 -13.33 -2.41 -4.13
N THR A 196 -13.39 -2.19 -5.45
CA THR A 196 -14.57 -1.61 -6.09
C THR A 196 -15.77 -2.55 -6.12
N GLY A 197 -15.54 -3.87 -6.13
CA GLY A 197 -16.61 -4.86 -5.92
C GLY A 197 -17.31 -4.68 -4.57
N LEU A 198 -16.54 -4.61 -3.47
CA LEU A 198 -17.09 -4.36 -2.14
C LEU A 198 -17.81 -3.01 -2.04
N MET A 199 -17.28 -1.98 -2.68
CA MET A 199 -17.94 -0.67 -2.75
C MET A 199 -19.27 -0.72 -3.51
N ALA A 200 -19.34 -1.46 -4.62
CA ALA A 200 -20.57 -1.61 -5.39
C ALA A 200 -21.64 -2.35 -4.58
N GLU A 201 -21.27 -3.40 -3.85
CA GLU A 201 -22.14 -4.12 -2.91
C GLU A 201 -22.67 -3.21 -1.79
N ALA A 202 -21.84 -2.28 -1.31
CA ALA A 202 -22.22 -1.27 -0.32
C ALA A 202 -23.00 -0.07 -0.90
N GLY A 203 -23.29 -0.06 -2.21
CA GLY A 203 -24.11 0.96 -2.86
C GLY A 203 -23.40 2.26 -3.22
N TYR A 204 -22.06 2.26 -3.37
CA TYR A 204 -21.34 3.43 -3.87
C TYR A 204 -21.67 3.71 -5.35
N PRO A 205 -21.78 4.99 -5.76
CA PRO A 205 -22.06 5.35 -7.14
C PRO A 205 -20.86 5.07 -8.06
N PRO A 206 -21.07 4.91 -9.38
CA PRO A 206 -20.00 4.61 -10.35
C PRO A 206 -18.81 5.57 -10.32
N GLU A 207 -19.04 6.86 -10.04
CA GLU A 207 -17.97 7.86 -9.96
C GLU A 207 -17.01 7.59 -8.78
N SER A 208 -17.53 7.18 -7.62
CA SER A 208 -16.71 6.77 -6.48
C SER A 208 -15.91 5.50 -6.77
N LEU A 209 -16.51 4.52 -7.47
CA LEU A 209 -15.80 3.30 -7.89
C LEU A 209 -14.62 3.64 -8.81
N LYS A 210 -14.88 4.47 -9.82
CA LYS A 210 -13.87 4.94 -10.78
C LYS A 210 -12.75 5.71 -10.08
N ARG A 211 -13.10 6.55 -9.09
CA ARG A 211 -12.12 7.28 -8.29
C ARG A 211 -11.17 6.33 -7.54
N VAL A 212 -11.71 5.36 -6.81
CA VAL A 212 -10.92 4.38 -6.06
C VAL A 212 -10.07 3.52 -6.99
N GLU A 213 -10.64 3.06 -8.12
CA GLU A 213 -9.89 2.32 -9.13
C GLU A 213 -8.68 3.11 -9.63
N GLN A 214 -8.86 4.39 -10.01
CA GLN A 214 -7.78 5.23 -10.52
C GLN A 214 -6.65 5.41 -9.50
N LEU A 215 -6.98 5.57 -8.22
CA LEU A 215 -6.00 5.72 -7.15
C LEU A 215 -5.22 4.42 -6.91
N ILE A 216 -5.90 3.27 -6.79
CA ILE A 216 -5.24 1.96 -6.59
C ILE A 216 -4.35 1.59 -7.79
N LEU A 217 -4.83 1.87 -9.01
CA LEU A 217 -4.07 1.67 -10.25
C LEU A 217 -2.91 2.68 -10.42
N LYS A 218 -2.75 3.64 -9.50
CA LYS A 218 -1.73 4.69 -9.53
C LYS A 218 -1.81 5.59 -10.77
N ARG A 219 -3.02 5.85 -11.27
CA ARG A 219 -3.29 6.69 -12.45
C ARG A 219 -3.59 8.14 -12.11
N ALA A 220 -3.85 8.46 -10.84
CA ALA A 220 -4.21 9.79 -10.36
C ALA A 220 -3.24 10.33 -9.28
N LEU A 221 -1.98 9.91 -9.28
CA LEU A 221 -1.02 10.22 -8.21
C LEU A 221 -0.61 11.70 -8.10
N LYS A 222 -0.78 12.48 -9.17
CA LYS A 222 -0.44 13.91 -9.18
C LYS A 222 -1.51 14.81 -8.58
N GLU A 223 -2.66 14.23 -8.23
CA GLU A 223 -3.74 14.95 -7.56
C GLU A 223 -3.53 14.96 -6.04
N PRO A 224 -4.15 15.89 -5.29
CA PRO A 224 -3.90 16.03 -3.86
C PRO A 224 -4.03 14.71 -3.07
N GLU A 225 -5.10 13.94 -3.27
CA GLU A 225 -5.26 12.64 -2.59
C GLU A 225 -4.36 11.55 -3.14
N GLY A 226 -4.05 11.60 -4.44
CA GLY A 226 -3.10 10.67 -5.06
C GLY A 226 -1.70 10.82 -4.46
N GLN A 227 -1.27 12.06 -4.20
CA GLN A 227 -0.01 12.34 -3.54
C GLN A 227 -0.02 11.85 -2.09
N ILE A 228 -1.12 12.05 -1.35
CA ILE A 228 -1.26 11.55 0.03
C ILE A 228 -1.12 10.02 0.08
N VAL A 229 -1.71 9.28 -0.86
CA VAL A 229 -1.56 7.82 -0.92
C VAL A 229 -0.13 7.41 -1.27
N GLU A 230 0.53 8.09 -2.22
CA GLU A 230 1.93 7.79 -2.56
C GLU A 230 2.87 8.08 -1.38
N ASP A 231 2.67 9.21 -0.68
CA ASP A 231 3.41 9.58 0.52
C ASP A 231 3.23 8.53 1.63
N ALA A 232 1.97 8.17 1.93
CA ALA A 232 1.65 7.19 2.95
C ALA A 232 2.25 5.81 2.64
N LEU A 233 2.24 5.37 1.37
CA LEU A 233 2.89 4.14 0.94
C LEU A 233 4.41 4.18 1.15
N CYS A 234 5.06 5.31 0.84
CA CYS A 234 6.48 5.48 1.08
C CYS A 234 6.81 5.47 2.58
N LEU A 235 5.97 6.10 3.41
CA LEU A 235 6.14 6.15 4.86
C LEU A 235 5.98 4.78 5.51
N VAL A 236 4.99 3.98 5.10
CA VAL A 236 4.85 2.59 5.58
C VAL A 236 6.09 1.78 5.21
N PHE A 237 6.64 1.93 4.00
CA PHE A 237 7.88 1.26 3.61
C PHE A 237 9.05 1.66 4.53
N LEU A 238 9.26 2.96 4.73
CA LEU A 238 10.36 3.48 5.56
C LEU A 238 10.24 3.05 7.03
N GLU A 239 9.04 3.10 7.60
CA GLU A 239 8.78 2.80 9.00
C GLU A 239 8.78 1.29 9.29
N ARG A 240 8.19 0.47 8.40
CA ARG A 240 7.86 -0.93 8.72
C ARG A 240 8.67 -1.96 7.97
N GLN A 241 9.26 -1.60 6.83
CA GLN A 241 9.86 -2.59 5.91
C GLN A 241 11.35 -2.35 5.65
N PHE A 242 11.81 -1.10 5.74
CA PHE A 242 13.16 -0.72 5.37
C PHE A 242 14.23 -1.52 6.13
N ALA A 243 14.11 -1.66 7.45
CA ALA A 243 15.10 -2.36 8.27
C ALA A 243 15.32 -3.82 7.82
N GLU A 244 14.24 -4.52 7.46
CA GLU A 244 14.32 -5.91 6.98
C GLU A 244 14.66 -6.04 5.50
N PHE A 245 14.57 -4.95 4.73
CA PHE A 245 14.73 -5.00 3.29
C PHE A 245 16.21 -5.00 2.89
N LEU A 246 17.09 -4.34 3.65
CA LEU A 246 18.52 -4.30 3.36
C LEU A 246 19.18 -5.70 3.41
N PRO A 247 18.99 -6.52 4.46
CA PRO A 247 19.56 -7.88 4.48
C PRO A 247 19.10 -8.74 3.31
N LYS A 248 17.83 -8.62 2.91
CA LYS A 248 17.26 -9.36 1.77
C LYS A 248 17.93 -9.03 0.43
N LEU A 249 18.48 -7.83 0.28
CA LEU A 249 19.27 -7.45 -0.90
C LEU A 249 20.65 -8.12 -0.94
N ALA A 250 21.14 -8.60 0.20
CA ALA A 250 22.45 -9.23 0.37
C ALA A 250 22.39 -10.78 0.44
N GLU A 251 21.19 -11.38 0.57
CA GLU A 251 20.99 -12.83 0.78
C GLU A 251 21.65 -13.74 -0.29
N GLY A 252 21.80 -13.26 -1.54
CA GLY A 252 22.46 -14.02 -2.60
C GLY A 252 23.97 -14.24 -2.43
N ALA A 253 24.60 -13.61 -1.44
CA ALA A 253 26.05 -13.61 -1.27
C ALA A 253 26.57 -14.18 0.05
N ALA A 254 25.67 -14.65 0.93
CA ALA A 254 26.02 -15.15 2.26
C ALA A 254 26.90 -16.43 2.24
N ALA A 255 27.00 -17.12 1.10
CA ALA A 255 27.79 -18.34 0.94
C ALA A 255 29.28 -18.12 0.61
N GLY A 256 29.71 -16.87 0.38
CA GLY A 256 31.07 -16.51 -0.01
C GLY A 256 32.02 -16.22 1.15
N GLY A 257 33.31 -16.03 0.85
CA GLY A 257 34.32 -15.59 1.81
C GLY A 257 34.12 -14.13 2.27
N SER A 258 34.88 -13.67 3.27
CA SER A 258 34.70 -12.32 3.87
C SER A 258 34.78 -11.16 2.87
N ALA A 259 35.61 -11.27 1.83
CA ALA A 259 35.71 -10.27 0.78
C ALA A 259 34.48 -10.24 -0.15
N GLU A 260 33.92 -11.41 -0.49
CA GLU A 260 32.71 -11.53 -1.31
C GLU A 260 31.48 -11.04 -0.55
N GLN A 261 31.42 -11.32 0.76
CA GLN A 261 30.39 -10.81 1.66
C GLN A 261 30.44 -9.27 1.76
N ALA A 262 31.64 -8.68 1.90
CA ALA A 262 31.81 -7.22 1.93
C ALA A 262 31.39 -6.57 0.62
N GLN A 263 31.76 -7.15 -0.52
CA GLN A 263 31.37 -6.66 -1.84
C GLN A 263 29.85 -6.70 -2.03
N ALA A 264 29.21 -7.82 -1.68
CA ALA A 264 27.77 -7.95 -1.82
C ALA A 264 26.99 -7.03 -0.88
N GLN A 265 27.51 -6.80 0.34
CA GLN A 265 26.95 -5.82 1.26
C GLN A 265 27.02 -4.40 0.64
N ALA A 266 28.15 -4.03 0.05
CA ALA A 266 28.30 -2.73 -0.61
C ALA A 266 27.32 -2.58 -1.80
N GLU A 267 27.12 -3.64 -2.60
CA GLU A 267 26.15 -3.66 -3.70
C GLU A 267 24.70 -3.57 -3.20
N ALA A 268 24.36 -4.27 -2.11
CA ALA A 268 23.04 -4.20 -1.48
C ALA A 268 22.76 -2.77 -0.98
N GLU A 269 23.74 -2.12 -0.35
CA GLU A 269 23.64 -0.73 0.08
C GLU A 269 23.49 0.25 -1.10
N ALA A 270 24.26 0.07 -2.18
CA ALA A 270 24.13 0.90 -3.37
C ALA A 270 22.72 0.77 -4.00
N LYS A 271 22.20 -0.46 -4.10
CA LYS A 271 20.81 -0.73 -4.55
C LYS A 271 19.80 -0.09 -3.60
N MET A 272 20.02 -0.16 -2.29
CA MET A 272 19.15 0.47 -1.31
C MET A 272 19.15 1.99 -1.44
N VAL A 273 20.30 2.62 -1.61
CA VAL A 273 20.40 4.08 -1.85
C VAL A 273 19.62 4.49 -3.10
N ASP A 274 19.71 3.72 -4.19
CA ASP A 274 18.91 3.97 -5.40
C ASP A 274 17.40 3.83 -5.15
N ILE A 275 16.97 2.82 -4.37
CA ILE A 275 15.57 2.64 -3.96
C ILE A 275 15.09 3.82 -3.11
N LEU A 276 15.89 4.26 -2.13
CA LEU A 276 15.56 5.39 -1.26
C LEU A 276 15.49 6.69 -2.06
N ALA A 277 16.43 6.93 -2.98
CA ALA A 277 16.40 8.11 -3.84
C ALA A 277 15.15 8.13 -4.73
N LYS A 278 14.78 6.99 -5.32
CA LYS A 278 13.53 6.85 -6.10
C LYS A 278 12.27 6.98 -5.24
N THR A 279 12.32 6.58 -3.98
CA THR A 279 11.23 6.74 -3.01
C THR A 279 11.06 8.23 -2.70
N TRP A 280 12.15 8.93 -2.37
CA TRP A 280 12.15 10.37 -2.10
C TRP A 280 11.60 11.22 -3.25
N LYS A 281 11.95 10.88 -4.50
CA LYS A 281 11.45 11.58 -5.71
C LYS A 281 9.93 11.48 -5.89
N LYS A 282 9.28 10.47 -5.34
CA LYS A 282 7.82 10.29 -5.42
C LYS A 282 7.07 11.06 -4.34
N MET A 283 7.74 11.36 -3.23
CA MET A 283 7.11 11.97 -2.07
C MET A 283 6.91 13.47 -2.28
N GLY A 284 5.78 14.00 -1.81
CA GLY A 284 5.52 15.41 -1.68
C GLY A 284 6.11 15.99 -0.39
N ASP A 285 5.92 17.29 -0.16
CA ASP A 285 6.55 17.99 0.96
C ASP A 285 6.07 17.46 2.32
N LEU A 286 4.78 17.13 2.46
CA LEU A 286 4.22 16.51 3.68
C LEU A 286 4.85 15.15 3.95
N GLY A 287 4.89 14.28 2.94
CA GLY A 287 5.53 12.98 3.06
C GLY A 287 7.02 13.08 3.42
N ARG A 288 7.76 13.99 2.77
CA ARG A 288 9.19 14.22 3.06
C ARG A 288 9.41 14.73 4.49
N GLY A 289 8.59 15.69 4.93
CA GLY A 289 8.63 16.19 6.31
C GLY A 289 8.36 15.08 7.32
N ALA A 290 7.36 14.23 7.06
CA ALA A 290 7.06 13.08 7.91
C ALA A 290 8.19 12.03 7.90
N ALA A 291 8.81 11.76 6.74
CA ALA A 291 9.90 10.80 6.62
C ALA A 291 11.14 11.22 7.41
N LEU A 292 11.48 12.51 7.41
CA LEU A 292 12.60 13.05 8.18
C LEU A 292 12.37 12.98 9.70
N ALA A 293 11.12 12.87 10.15
CA ALA A 293 10.75 12.75 11.55
C ALA A 293 10.68 11.29 12.04
N LEU A 294 10.85 10.29 11.15
CA LEU A 294 10.79 8.89 11.53
C LEU A 294 12.01 8.50 12.40
N PRO A 295 11.81 7.72 13.48
CA PRO A 295 12.94 7.13 14.19
C PRO A 295 13.63 6.11 13.27
N MET A 296 14.94 6.22 13.13
CA MET A 296 15.75 5.33 12.31
C MET A 296 17.00 4.88 13.07
N GLY A 297 17.43 3.64 12.85
CA GLY A 297 18.74 3.19 13.30
C GLY A 297 19.88 3.91 12.56
N GLU A 298 21.09 3.87 13.12
CA GLU A 298 22.26 4.56 12.58
C GLU A 298 22.52 4.23 11.10
N LYS A 299 22.49 2.93 10.75
CA LYS A 299 22.70 2.49 9.36
C LYS A 299 21.62 2.97 8.40
N GLN A 300 20.36 3.00 8.85
CA GLN A 300 19.24 3.47 8.04
C GLN A 300 19.39 4.98 7.76
N ALA A 301 19.73 5.76 8.77
CA ALA A 301 19.96 7.20 8.65
C ALA A 301 21.14 7.51 7.69
N GLU A 302 22.23 6.75 7.77
CA GLU A 302 23.37 6.87 6.85
C GLU A 302 22.94 6.68 5.38
N LEU A 303 22.19 5.62 5.08
CA LEU A 303 21.72 5.31 3.72
C LEU A 303 20.73 6.36 3.20
N VAL A 304 19.84 6.88 4.05
CA VAL A 304 18.95 8.00 3.71
C VAL A 304 19.78 9.25 3.39
N GLY A 305 20.77 9.60 4.22
CA GLY A 305 21.65 10.75 3.97
C GLY A 305 22.40 10.66 2.64
N ARG A 306 22.86 9.46 2.26
CA ARG A 306 23.46 9.19 0.94
C ARG A 306 22.44 9.37 -0.20
N ALA A 307 21.22 8.89 -0.02
CA ALA A 307 20.16 9.02 -1.02
C ALA A 307 19.70 10.47 -1.25
N LEU A 308 19.69 11.29 -0.20
CA LEU A 308 19.35 12.72 -0.30
C LEU A 308 20.41 13.49 -1.08
N LYS A 309 21.70 13.28 -0.78
CA LYS A 309 22.81 13.90 -1.53
C LYS A 309 22.83 13.54 -3.01
N ALA A 310 22.33 12.36 -3.38
CA ALA A 310 22.23 11.95 -4.78
C ALA A 310 21.06 12.60 -5.54
N ASN A 311 20.16 13.29 -4.83
CA ASN A 311 19.01 14.00 -5.38
C ASN A 311 19.21 15.52 -5.44
N ASP A 312 20.22 16.04 -4.75
CA ASP A 312 20.68 17.43 -4.85
C ASP A 312 21.45 17.65 -6.17
#